data_AF-A0A100XXQ6-F1
#
_entry.id   AF-A0A100XXQ6-F1
#
_cell.length_a   1.000
_cell.length_b   1.000
_cell.length_c   1.000
_cell.angle_alpha   90.00
_cell.angle_beta   90.00
_cell.angle_gamma   90.00
#
_symmetry.space_group_name_H-M   'P 1'
#
loop_
_entity.id
_entity.type
_entity.pdbx_description
1 polymer ?
#
loop_
_entity_poly.entity_id
_entity_poly.type
_entity_poly.pdbx_seq_one_letter_code
_entity_poly.pdbx_strand_id
1 'polypeptide(L)'
;MKPRPLLILAELFLLPAAVLASKSYNASIACLGVSTVLYYVGMTELVRKRLGRWAVKRFTIAYLLRAFSWVLMIASAFYTYSAVIENIFPFGPPEFVITSLVALIGAILNYIAVGIRNSVLWKIKGLKMSLWMSRLNSIVLFLMAAVPFLPALANAGEVTWLLAILAAPILGSFTVLAILGKLFYLKFLLTFEETKPSSQGFKRKGGLPRREGD
;
A
#
# COMPACT_ATOMS: atom_id res chain seq x y z
N MET A 1 17.79 16.84 -3.23
CA MET A 1 17.37 16.58 -1.83
C MET A 1 17.96 15.26 -1.34
N LYS A 2 18.15 15.11 -0.03
CA LYS A 2 18.55 13.82 0.58
C LYS A 2 17.28 13.01 0.89
N PRO A 3 17.20 11.72 0.53
CA PRO A 3 15.98 10.93 0.71
C PRO A 3 15.70 10.61 2.19
N ARG A 4 16.74 10.34 2.99
CA ARG A 4 16.58 9.88 4.38
C ARG A 4 15.81 10.85 5.28
N PRO A 5 16.11 12.17 5.33
CA PRO A 5 15.36 13.10 6.18
C PRO A 5 13.88 13.18 5.80
N LEU A 6 13.56 13.14 4.50
CA LEU A 6 12.18 13.15 4.01
C LEU A 6 11.41 11.91 4.46
N LEU A 7 12.04 10.74 4.41
CA LEU A 7 11.41 9.47 4.82
C LEU A 7 11.25 9.38 6.35
N ILE A 8 12.19 9.90 7.12
CA ILE A 8 12.05 9.99 8.58
C ILE A 8 10.92 10.96 8.94
N LEU A 9 10.89 12.14 8.32
CA LEU A 9 9.81 13.11 8.55
C LEU A 9 8.45 12.50 8.17
N ALA A 10 8.36 11.78 7.05
CA ALA A 10 7.15 11.08 6.66
C ALA A 10 6.64 10.13 7.77
N GLU A 11 7.53 9.33 8.35
CA GLU A 11 7.15 8.46 9.47
C GLU A 11 6.77 9.24 10.74
N LEU A 12 7.46 10.34 11.03
CA LEU A 12 7.14 11.19 12.20
C LEU A 12 5.76 11.81 12.09
N PHE A 13 5.29 12.21 10.91
CA PHE A 13 3.94 12.75 10.69
C PHE A 13 2.82 11.71 10.88
N LEU A 14 3.14 10.41 10.94
CA LEU A 14 2.14 9.36 11.20
C LEU A 14 1.76 9.27 12.69
N LEU A 15 2.66 9.69 13.59
CA LEU A 15 2.38 9.76 15.03
C LEU A 15 1.30 10.81 15.38
N PRO A 16 1.44 12.10 14.99
CA PRO A 16 0.40 13.08 15.25
C PRO A 16 -0.88 12.75 14.48
N ALA A 17 -0.81 12.16 13.28
CA ALA A 17 -2.00 11.68 12.58
C ALA A 17 -2.81 10.69 13.42
N ALA A 18 -2.15 9.69 14.03
CA ALA A 18 -2.81 8.71 14.87
C ALA A 18 -3.40 9.33 16.15
N VAL A 19 -2.66 10.23 16.81
CA VAL A 19 -3.14 10.91 18.03
C VAL A 19 -4.31 11.84 17.73
N LEU A 20 -4.25 12.57 16.62
CA LEU A 20 -5.27 13.54 16.21
C LEU A 20 -6.52 12.89 15.63
N ALA A 21 -6.47 11.62 15.20
CA ALA A 21 -7.63 10.93 14.63
C ALA A 21 -8.86 10.95 15.55
N SER A 22 -8.66 10.94 16.88
CA SER A 22 -9.73 11.01 17.87
C SER A 22 -10.16 12.44 18.26
N LYS A 23 -9.35 13.46 17.93
CA LYS A 23 -9.57 14.86 18.35
C LYS A 23 -10.01 15.77 17.21
N SER A 24 -9.43 15.60 16.03
CA SER A 24 -9.73 16.38 14.83
C SER A 24 -9.44 15.56 13.59
N TYR A 25 -10.51 15.11 12.94
CA TYR A 25 -10.45 14.34 11.69
C TYR A 25 -9.69 15.08 10.60
N ASN A 26 -9.93 16.39 10.44
CA ASN A 26 -9.25 17.21 9.43
C ASN A 26 -7.75 17.35 9.70
N ALA A 27 -7.35 17.52 10.96
CA ALA A 27 -5.93 17.62 11.32
C ALA A 27 -5.21 16.27 11.14
N SER A 28 -5.89 15.16 11.43
CA SER A 28 -5.40 13.81 11.15
C SER A 28 -5.18 13.58 9.66
N ILE A 29 -6.17 13.91 8.81
CA ILE A 29 -6.06 13.82 7.35
C ILE A 29 -4.91 14.68 6.83
N ALA A 30 -4.77 15.91 7.31
CA ALA A 30 -3.68 16.79 6.89
C ALA A 30 -2.30 16.15 7.20
N CYS A 31 -2.13 15.59 8.39
CA CYS A 31 -0.90 14.89 8.77
C CYS A 31 -0.65 13.64 7.91
N LEU A 32 -1.69 12.85 7.60
CA LEU A 32 -1.60 11.72 6.68
C LEU A 32 -1.20 12.16 5.26
N GLY A 33 -1.76 13.27 4.78
CA GLY A 33 -1.43 13.86 3.49
C GLY A 33 0.02 14.29 3.41
N VAL A 34 0.50 15.03 4.41
CA VAL A 34 1.92 15.47 4.51
C VAL A 34 2.85 14.25 4.56
N SER A 35 2.57 13.26 5.41
CA SER A 35 3.31 12.00 5.45
C SER A 35 3.39 11.34 4.07
N THR A 36 2.26 11.26 3.37
CA THR A 36 2.16 10.61 2.05
C THR A 36 3.01 11.33 1.00
N VAL A 37 2.96 12.66 0.97
CA VAL A 37 3.76 13.47 0.04
C VAL A 37 5.25 13.33 0.34
N LEU A 38 5.65 13.46 1.61
CA LEU A 38 7.05 13.33 2.03
C LEU A 38 7.60 11.94 1.72
N TYR A 39 6.82 10.89 1.97
CA TYR A 39 7.20 9.52 1.63
C TYR A 39 7.39 9.37 0.12
N TYR A 40 6.43 9.86 -0.68
CA TYR A 40 6.50 9.76 -2.15
C TYR A 40 7.73 10.47 -2.71
N VAL A 41 7.99 11.70 -2.28
CA VAL A 41 9.16 12.48 -2.74
C VAL A 41 10.46 11.81 -2.28
N GLY A 42 10.55 11.39 -1.02
CA GLY A 42 11.72 10.72 -0.46
C GLY A 42 12.04 9.39 -1.16
N MET A 43 11.02 8.55 -1.39
CA MET A 43 11.19 7.27 -2.08
C MET A 43 11.48 7.45 -3.56
N THR A 44 10.84 8.41 -4.22
CA THR A 44 11.13 8.74 -5.62
C THR A 44 12.58 9.18 -5.78
N GLU A 45 13.09 10.00 -4.87
CA GLU A 45 14.48 10.43 -4.89
C GLU A 45 15.44 9.27 -4.62
N LEU A 46 15.11 8.38 -3.69
CA LEU A 46 15.88 7.17 -3.40
C LEU A 46 15.96 6.25 -4.63
N VAL A 47 14.82 5.98 -5.28
CA VAL A 47 14.71 5.17 -6.49
C VAL A 47 15.46 5.83 -7.64
N ARG A 48 15.34 7.14 -7.81
CA ARG A 48 16.05 7.91 -8.84
C ARG A 48 17.56 7.76 -8.70
N LYS A 49 18.10 7.97 -7.49
CA LYS A 49 19.53 7.87 -7.22
C LYS A 49 20.08 6.45 -7.35
N ARG A 50 19.31 5.42 -6.97
CA ARG A 50 19.80 4.02 -6.99
C ARG A 50 19.53 3.26 -8.28
N LEU A 51 18.41 3.54 -8.96
CA LEU A 51 17.88 2.71 -10.05
C LEU A 51 17.58 3.50 -11.33
N GLY A 52 17.68 4.84 -11.30
CA GLY A 52 17.52 5.70 -12.46
C GLY A 52 16.06 6.04 -12.83
N ARG A 53 15.89 6.85 -13.88
CA ARG A 53 14.60 7.44 -14.29
C ARG A 53 13.53 6.41 -14.68
N TRP A 54 13.92 5.27 -15.25
CA TRP A 54 12.98 4.21 -15.65
C TRP A 54 12.30 3.55 -14.44
N ALA A 55 13.06 3.34 -13.36
CA ALA A 55 12.53 2.80 -12.11
C ALA A 55 11.56 3.79 -11.45
N VAL A 56 11.83 5.10 -11.55
CA VAL A 56 10.93 6.15 -11.09
C VAL A 56 9.58 6.09 -11.82
N LYS A 57 9.57 5.97 -13.15
CA LYS A 57 8.32 5.88 -13.91
C LYS A 57 7.43 4.72 -13.43
N ARG A 58 8.01 3.52 -13.28
CA ARG A 58 7.28 2.35 -12.76
C ARG A 58 6.80 2.53 -11.33
N PHE A 59 7.63 3.16 -10.49
CA PHE A 59 7.26 3.48 -9.11
C PHE A 59 6.09 4.48 -9.05
N THR A 60 6.10 5.52 -9.89
CA THR A 60 5.00 6.49 -9.99
C THR A 60 3.72 5.83 -10.50
N ILE A 61 3.78 4.98 -11.53
CA ILE A 61 2.61 4.23 -12.01
C ILE A 61 2.01 3.39 -10.87
N ALA A 62 2.85 2.67 -10.12
CA ALA A 62 2.39 1.90 -8.98
C ALA A 62 1.72 2.78 -7.90
N TYR A 63 2.24 3.98 -7.65
CA TYR A 63 1.66 4.93 -6.72
C TYR A 63 0.30 5.47 -7.16
N LEU A 64 0.17 5.81 -8.45
CA LEU A 64 -1.11 6.26 -9.03
C LEU A 64 -2.16 5.14 -8.99
N LEU A 65 -1.78 3.92 -9.36
CA LEU A 65 -2.66 2.76 -9.31
C LEU A 65 -3.14 2.46 -7.89
N ARG A 66 -2.24 2.61 -6.90
CA ARG A 66 -2.57 2.49 -5.48
C ARG A 66 -3.48 3.62 -5.01
N ALA A 67 -3.26 4.86 -5.42
CA ALA A 67 -4.14 5.98 -5.06
C ALA A 67 -5.55 5.73 -5.61
N PHE A 68 -5.65 5.35 -6.88
CA PHE A 68 -6.91 5.01 -7.51
C PHE A 68 -7.62 3.83 -6.84
N SER A 69 -6.88 2.78 -6.44
CA SER A 69 -7.47 1.67 -5.67
C SER A 69 -8.09 2.12 -4.35
N TRP A 70 -7.43 3.04 -3.64
CA TRP A 70 -7.96 3.57 -2.37
C TRP A 70 -9.21 4.42 -2.59
N VAL A 71 -9.27 5.21 -3.66
CA VAL A 71 -10.48 5.97 -4.02
C VAL A 71 -11.66 5.04 -4.23
N LEU A 72 -11.48 3.94 -4.99
CA LEU A 72 -12.54 2.94 -5.20
C LEU A 72 -12.98 2.30 -3.89
N MET A 73 -12.03 1.88 -3.04
CA MET A 73 -12.35 1.25 -1.76
C MET A 73 -13.02 2.20 -0.78
N ILE A 74 -12.61 3.47 -0.73
CA ILE A 74 -13.24 4.51 0.10
C ILE A 74 -14.65 4.83 -0.41
N ALA A 75 -14.84 4.96 -1.72
CA ALA A 75 -16.16 5.21 -2.30
C ALA A 75 -17.13 4.07 -1.98
N SER A 76 -16.68 2.82 -2.12
CA SER A 76 -17.46 1.64 -1.72
C SER A 76 -17.80 1.68 -0.23
N ALA A 77 -16.81 1.89 0.64
CA ALA A 77 -17.02 1.94 2.09
C ALA A 77 -17.95 3.09 2.52
N PHE A 78 -17.81 4.27 1.92
CA PHE A 78 -18.63 5.44 2.20
C PHE A 78 -20.09 5.19 1.83
N TYR A 79 -20.33 4.60 0.65
CA TYR A 79 -21.67 4.24 0.22
C TYR A 79 -22.29 3.18 1.15
N THR A 80 -21.56 2.11 1.47
CA THR A 80 -22.04 1.06 2.39
C THR A 80 -22.35 1.64 3.77
N TYR A 81 -21.50 2.52 4.30
CA TYR A 81 -21.76 3.19 5.58
C TYR A 81 -23.02 4.06 5.54
N SER A 82 -23.14 4.92 4.52
CA SER A 82 -24.27 5.84 4.37
C SER A 82 -25.60 5.08 4.20
N ALA A 83 -25.55 3.93 3.52
CA ALA A 83 -26.74 3.14 3.23
C ALA A 83 -27.14 2.19 4.38
N VAL A 84 -26.17 1.62 5.12
CA VAL A 84 -26.44 0.63 6.19
C VAL A 84 -26.55 1.29 7.57
N ILE A 85 -25.70 2.27 7.88
CA ILE A 85 -25.65 2.90 9.21
C ILE A 85 -26.55 4.13 9.26
N GLU A 86 -26.40 5.03 8.28
CA GLU A 86 -27.18 6.28 8.25
C GLU A 86 -28.54 6.10 7.56
N ASN A 87 -28.75 4.97 6.87
CA ASN A 87 -29.99 4.63 6.16
C ASN A 87 -30.46 5.72 5.18
N ILE A 88 -29.52 6.46 4.59
CA ILE A 88 -29.77 7.61 3.70
C ILE A 88 -30.12 7.14 2.28
N PHE A 89 -29.57 6.00 1.86
CA PHE A 89 -29.76 5.43 0.53
C PHE A 89 -30.43 4.05 0.61
N PRO A 90 -31.28 3.68 -0.36
CA PRO A 90 -31.80 2.33 -0.45
C PRO A 90 -30.65 1.34 -0.62
N PHE A 91 -30.56 0.35 0.26
CA PHE A 91 -29.54 -0.69 0.21
C PHE A 91 -30.20 -2.06 0.04
N GLY A 92 -30.11 -2.61 -1.17
CA GLY A 92 -30.63 -3.93 -1.50
C GLY A 92 -29.55 -4.87 -2.03
N PRO A 93 -29.96 -6.08 -2.47
CA PRO A 93 -29.08 -7.04 -3.11
C PRO A 93 -28.26 -6.48 -4.29
N PRO A 94 -28.83 -5.66 -5.22
CA PRO A 94 -28.04 -5.15 -6.34
C PRO A 94 -26.99 -4.12 -5.91
N GLU A 95 -27.29 -3.24 -4.96
CA GLU A 95 -26.36 -2.23 -4.43
C GLU A 95 -25.21 -2.90 -3.65
N PHE A 96 -25.51 -3.96 -2.90
CA PHE A 96 -24.50 -4.78 -2.24
C PHE A 96 -23.54 -5.45 -3.24
N VAL A 97 -24.05 -5.98 -4.35
CA VAL A 97 -23.21 -6.57 -5.41
C VAL A 97 -22.32 -5.52 -6.06
N ILE A 98 -22.87 -4.34 -6.40
CA ILE A 98 -22.10 -3.25 -7.03
C ILE A 98 -20.99 -2.76 -6.10
N THR A 99 -21.31 -2.47 -4.84
CA THR A 99 -20.33 -1.98 -3.84
C THR A 99 -19.24 -3.00 -3.57
N SER A 100 -19.59 -4.29 -3.47
CA SER A 100 -18.64 -5.38 -3.32
C SER A 100 -17.74 -5.55 -4.54
N LEU A 101 -18.28 -5.40 -5.76
CA LEU A 101 -17.50 -5.46 -7.00
C LEU A 101 -16.50 -4.30 -7.08
N VAL A 102 -16.92 -3.08 -6.72
CA VAL A 102 -16.04 -1.91 -6.66
C VAL A 102 -14.92 -2.13 -5.64
N ALA A 103 -15.22 -2.68 -4.46
CA ALA A 103 -14.21 -3.02 -3.45
C ALA A 103 -13.23 -4.09 -3.95
N LEU A 104 -13.72 -5.13 -4.64
CA LEU A 104 -12.90 -6.19 -5.23
C LEU A 104 -11.97 -5.66 -6.32
N ILE A 105 -12.49 -4.84 -7.25
CA ILE A 105 -11.68 -4.17 -8.28
C ILE A 105 -10.61 -3.31 -7.61
N GLY A 106 -10.98 -2.52 -6.60
CA GLY A 106 -10.03 -1.75 -5.79
C GLY A 106 -8.91 -2.63 -5.21
N ALA A 107 -9.26 -3.75 -4.59
CA ALA A 107 -8.29 -4.67 -4.01
C ALA A 107 -7.35 -5.32 -5.05
N ILE A 108 -7.87 -5.67 -6.23
CA ILE A 108 -7.07 -6.19 -7.37
C ILE A 108 -6.06 -5.13 -7.83
N LEU A 109 -6.50 -3.89 -8.03
CA LEU A 109 -5.63 -2.80 -8.44
C LEU A 109 -4.55 -2.53 -7.39
N ASN A 110 -4.89 -2.59 -6.10
CA ASN A 110 -3.91 -2.47 -5.02
C ASN A 110 -2.89 -3.62 -5.04
N TYR A 111 -3.32 -4.87 -5.27
CA TYR A 111 -2.41 -6.01 -5.38
C TYR A 111 -1.43 -5.84 -6.55
N ILE A 112 -1.91 -5.45 -7.73
CA ILE A 112 -1.08 -5.17 -8.91
C ILE A 112 -0.11 -4.01 -8.62
N ALA A 113 -0.60 -2.93 -8.00
CA ALA A 113 0.22 -1.78 -7.62
C ALA A 113 1.36 -2.16 -6.69
N VAL A 114 1.08 -2.97 -5.66
CA VAL A 114 2.09 -3.50 -4.73
C VAL A 114 3.10 -4.39 -5.47
N GLY A 115 2.64 -5.22 -6.41
CA GLY A 115 3.51 -6.03 -7.27
C GLY A 115 4.51 -5.20 -8.07
N ILE A 116 4.02 -4.17 -8.79
CA ILE A 116 4.87 -3.27 -9.58
C ILE A 116 5.84 -2.51 -8.66
N ARG A 117 5.35 -1.92 -7.56
CA ARG A 117 6.19 -1.20 -6.59
C ARG A 117 7.28 -2.10 -6.02
N ASN A 118 6.91 -3.29 -5.59
CA ASN A 118 7.86 -4.24 -5.01
C ASN A 118 8.88 -4.70 -6.05
N SER A 119 8.52 -4.91 -7.32
CA SER A 119 9.49 -5.25 -8.38
C SER A 119 10.61 -4.21 -8.55
N VAL A 120 10.33 -2.94 -8.26
CA VAL A 120 11.30 -1.85 -8.28
C VAL A 120 12.11 -1.84 -6.99
N LEU A 121 11.42 -1.81 -5.84
CA LEU A 121 12.06 -1.65 -4.53
C LEU A 121 12.83 -2.89 -4.05
N TRP A 122 12.52 -4.08 -4.58
CA TRP A 122 13.20 -5.34 -4.22
C TRP A 122 14.70 -5.33 -4.49
N LYS A 123 15.13 -4.47 -5.42
CA LYS A 123 16.52 -4.26 -5.79
C LYS A 123 17.32 -3.54 -4.69
N ILE A 124 16.64 -3.00 -3.67
CA ILE A 124 17.22 -2.36 -2.50
C ILE A 124 17.22 -3.40 -1.35
N LYS A 125 18.39 -3.98 -1.06
CA LYS A 125 18.53 -5.12 -0.12
C LYS A 125 17.83 -4.90 1.23
N GLY A 126 17.97 -3.72 1.83
CA GLY A 126 17.40 -3.42 3.16
C GLY A 126 15.87 -3.32 3.20
N LEU A 127 15.19 -3.21 2.06
CA LEU A 127 13.72 -3.11 2.00
C LEU A 127 13.01 -4.47 1.86
N LYS A 128 13.73 -5.55 1.53
CA LYS A 128 13.11 -6.83 1.15
C LYS A 128 12.08 -7.37 2.17
N MET A 129 12.41 -7.35 3.46
CA MET A 129 11.51 -7.88 4.49
C MET A 129 10.25 -7.01 4.65
N SER A 130 10.40 -5.68 4.61
CA SER A 130 9.27 -4.75 4.59
C SER A 130 8.37 -4.96 3.36
N LEU A 131 8.97 -5.23 2.19
CA LEU A 131 8.23 -5.48 0.96
C LEU A 131 7.49 -6.83 0.98
N TRP A 132 8.08 -7.87 1.59
CA TRP A 132 7.41 -9.15 1.84
C TRP A 132 6.15 -8.96 2.69
N MET A 133 6.29 -8.29 3.84
CA MET A 133 5.14 -7.99 4.71
C MET A 133 4.09 -7.17 3.99
N SER A 134 4.49 -6.17 3.20
CA SER A 134 3.54 -5.40 2.41
C SER A 134 2.84 -6.21 1.30
N ARG A 135 3.48 -7.25 0.76
CA ARG A 135 2.85 -8.15 -0.23
C ARG A 135 1.83 -9.06 0.44
N LEU A 136 2.18 -9.65 1.57
CA LEU A 136 1.25 -10.43 2.38
C LEU A 136 0.04 -9.57 2.79
N ASN A 137 0.29 -8.33 3.21
CA ASN A 137 -0.78 -7.40 3.58
C ASN A 137 -1.74 -7.10 2.41
N SER A 138 -1.23 -7.00 1.17
CA SER A 138 -2.09 -6.83 -0.01
C SER A 138 -2.92 -8.07 -0.34
N ILE A 139 -2.41 -9.26 -0.04
CA ILE A 139 -3.15 -10.52 -0.20
C ILE A 139 -4.27 -10.58 0.83
N VAL A 140 -3.99 -10.25 2.10
CA VAL A 140 -5.00 -10.18 3.16
C VAL A 140 -6.12 -9.19 2.80
N LEU A 141 -5.77 -8.01 2.28
CA LEU A 141 -6.77 -7.03 1.82
C LEU A 141 -7.63 -7.57 0.66
N PHE A 142 -7.02 -8.29 -0.29
CA PHE A 142 -7.74 -8.92 -1.38
C PHE A 142 -8.70 -10.01 -0.88
N LEU A 143 -8.24 -10.87 0.04
CA LEU A 143 -9.09 -11.88 0.66
C LEU A 143 -10.26 -11.21 1.39
N MET A 144 -10.01 -10.15 2.16
CA MET A 144 -11.05 -9.38 2.84
C MET A 144 -12.11 -8.83 1.87
N ALA A 145 -11.70 -8.30 0.71
CA ALA A 145 -12.62 -7.80 -0.29
C ALA A 145 -13.40 -8.93 -1.03
N ALA A 146 -12.88 -10.15 -1.03
CA ALA A 146 -13.52 -11.32 -1.62
C ALA A 146 -14.49 -12.03 -0.65
N VAL A 147 -14.33 -11.85 0.67
CA VAL A 147 -15.17 -12.46 1.72
C VAL A 147 -16.69 -12.28 1.46
N PRO A 148 -17.21 -11.09 1.09
CA PRO A 148 -18.63 -10.90 0.77
C PRO A 148 -19.19 -11.82 -0.34
N PHE A 149 -18.34 -12.34 -1.22
CA PHE A 149 -18.73 -13.21 -2.33
C PHE A 149 -18.68 -14.70 -1.99
N LEU A 150 -18.05 -15.11 -0.88
CA LEU A 150 -17.95 -16.51 -0.48
C LEU A 150 -19.32 -17.19 -0.28
N PRO A 151 -20.34 -16.57 0.34
CA PRO A 151 -21.66 -17.19 0.49
C PRO A 151 -22.38 -17.35 -0.85
N ALA A 152 -22.22 -16.37 -1.75
CA ALA A 152 -22.78 -16.40 -3.10
C ALA A 152 -22.13 -17.50 -3.96
N LEU A 153 -20.84 -17.79 -3.73
CA LEU A 153 -20.13 -18.90 -4.37
C LEU A 153 -20.44 -20.27 -3.75
N ALA A 154 -20.87 -20.29 -2.49
CA ALA A 154 -21.11 -21.52 -1.73
C ALA A 154 -22.58 -22.01 -1.78
N ASN A 155 -23.51 -21.29 -2.43
CA ASN A 155 -24.96 -21.58 -2.44
C ASN A 155 -25.53 -21.86 -1.02
N ALA A 156 -24.96 -21.25 0.01
CA ALA A 156 -25.27 -21.55 1.40
C ALA A 156 -25.90 -20.32 2.06
N GLY A 157 -27.19 -20.42 2.38
CA GLY A 157 -28.00 -19.34 2.95
C GLY A 157 -27.66 -18.93 4.40
N GLU A 158 -26.71 -19.60 5.06
CA GLU A 158 -26.46 -19.46 6.51
C GLU A 158 -25.00 -19.15 6.89
N VAL A 159 -24.25 -18.44 6.06
CA VAL A 159 -22.78 -18.26 6.23
C VAL A 159 -22.40 -16.94 6.91
N THR A 160 -23.35 -16.14 7.40
CA THR A 160 -23.08 -14.82 8.02
C THR A 160 -22.19 -14.90 9.26
N TRP A 161 -22.34 -15.92 10.11
CA TRP A 161 -21.49 -16.12 11.29
C TRP A 161 -20.08 -16.60 10.92
N LEU A 162 -19.95 -17.47 9.91
CA LEU A 162 -18.68 -17.96 9.39
C LEU A 162 -17.86 -16.82 8.75
N LEU A 163 -18.52 -15.89 8.06
CA LEU A 163 -17.91 -14.68 7.51
C LEU A 163 -17.33 -13.77 8.60
N ALA A 164 -18.05 -13.59 9.71
CA ALA A 164 -17.58 -12.80 10.85
C ALA A 164 -16.35 -13.47 11.52
N ILE A 165 -16.36 -14.80 11.66
CA ILE A 165 -15.23 -15.58 12.19
C ILE A 165 -14.01 -15.51 11.27
N LEU A 166 -14.21 -15.47 9.95
CA LEU A 166 -13.11 -15.31 8.99
C LEU A 166 -12.60 -13.87 8.93
N ALA A 167 -13.46 -12.87 9.09
CA ALA A 167 -13.09 -11.46 8.99
C ALA A 167 -12.21 -10.97 10.15
N ALA A 168 -12.42 -11.44 11.38
CA ALA A 168 -11.66 -10.97 12.55
C ALA A 168 -10.15 -11.36 12.50
N PRO A 169 -9.76 -12.61 12.18
CA PRO A 169 -8.36 -12.99 11.94
C PRO A 169 -7.74 -12.26 10.74
N ILE A 170 -8.53 -11.96 9.70
CA ILE A 170 -8.08 -11.21 8.53
C ILE A 170 -7.74 -9.75 8.92
N LEU A 171 -8.59 -9.09 9.71
CA LEU A 171 -8.32 -7.74 10.23
C LEU A 171 -7.13 -7.70 11.21
N GLY A 172 -7.04 -8.70 12.09
CA GLY A 172 -5.91 -8.85 13.01
C GLY A 172 -4.59 -9.05 12.27
N SER A 173 -4.56 -9.96 11.28
CA SER A 173 -3.38 -10.21 10.46
C SER A 173 -2.99 -9.02 9.59
N PHE A 174 -3.95 -8.26 9.05
CA PHE A 174 -3.68 -7.02 8.32
C PHE A 174 -2.90 -6.02 9.18
N THR A 175 -3.37 -5.81 10.42
CA THR A 175 -2.76 -4.87 11.36
C THR A 175 -1.35 -5.32 11.77
N VAL A 176 -1.19 -6.59 12.12
CA VAL A 176 0.12 -7.15 12.50
C VAL A 176 1.13 -7.07 11.35
N LEU A 177 0.73 -7.42 10.13
CA LEU A 177 1.60 -7.35 8.94
C LEU A 177 1.98 -5.90 8.62
N ALA A 178 1.07 -4.95 8.80
CA ALA A 178 1.36 -3.53 8.64
C ALA A 178 2.41 -3.04 9.65
N ILE A 179 2.25 -3.41 10.93
CA ILE A 179 3.20 -3.07 12.00
C ILE A 179 4.58 -3.69 11.73
N LEU A 180 4.64 -4.99 11.43
CA LEU A 180 5.91 -5.66 11.09
C LEU A 180 6.58 -5.03 9.88
N GLY A 181 5.81 -4.75 8.82
CA GLY A 181 6.31 -4.07 7.62
C GLY A 181 6.92 -2.70 7.94
N LYS A 182 6.31 -1.96 8.86
CA LYS A 182 6.82 -0.68 9.36
C LYS A 182 8.08 -0.82 10.22
N LEU A 183 8.15 -1.80 11.11
CA LEU A 183 9.34 -2.04 11.94
C LEU A 183 10.56 -2.33 11.06
N PHE A 184 10.42 -3.18 10.05
CA PHE A 184 11.51 -3.45 9.09
C PHE A 184 11.87 -2.22 8.25
N TYR A 185 10.89 -1.38 7.91
CA TYR A 185 11.14 -0.13 7.19
C TYR A 185 11.90 0.89 8.04
N LEU A 186 11.53 1.06 9.30
CA LEU A 186 12.23 1.91 10.26
C LEU A 186 13.66 1.42 10.50
N LYS A 187 13.84 0.10 10.69
CA LYS A 187 15.18 -0.50 10.77
C LYS A 187 16.01 -0.13 9.54
N PHE A 188 15.44 -0.25 8.34
CA PHE A 188 16.11 0.17 7.10
C PHE A 188 16.50 1.66 7.13
N LEU A 189 15.60 2.57 7.53
CA LEU A 189 15.87 4.01 7.60
C LEU A 189 16.96 4.38 8.63
N LEU A 190 17.04 3.63 9.73
CA LEU A 190 18.03 3.86 10.79
C LEU A 190 19.41 3.32 10.42
N THR A 191 19.47 2.16 9.75
CA THR A 191 20.72 1.57 9.23
C THR A 191 21.06 2.06 7.82
N PHE A 192 20.35 3.07 7.31
CA PHE A 192 20.56 3.62 5.98
C PHE A 192 21.81 4.52 5.99
N GLU A 193 22.93 3.96 5.55
CA GLU A 193 24.05 4.75 5.06
C GLU A 193 23.79 5.14 3.59
N GLU A 194 24.07 6.40 3.24
CA GLU A 194 23.83 6.97 1.91
C GLU A 194 24.66 6.29 0.78
N THR A 195 25.47 5.27 1.09
CA THR A 195 26.55 4.76 0.24
C THR A 195 26.43 3.29 -0.14
N LYS A 196 25.94 3.07 -1.36
CA LYS A 196 26.62 2.46 -2.52
C LYS A 196 25.54 1.98 -3.51
N PRO A 197 25.60 2.38 -4.79
CA PRO A 197 24.66 1.90 -5.80
C PRO A 197 24.72 0.37 -5.85
N SER A 198 23.58 -0.30 -5.98
CA SER A 198 23.61 -1.74 -6.19
C SER A 198 24.28 -2.01 -7.53
N SER A 199 25.21 -2.96 -7.56
CA SER A 199 25.84 -3.46 -8.79
C SER A 199 24.84 -4.11 -9.77
N GLN A 200 23.56 -4.18 -9.40
CA GLN A 200 22.45 -4.57 -10.27
C GLN A 200 21.87 -3.36 -11.04
N GLY A 201 22.75 -2.47 -11.49
CA GLY A 201 22.43 -1.53 -12.55
C GLY A 201 22.01 -2.34 -13.77
N PHE A 202 20.77 -2.12 -14.23
CA PHE A 202 20.32 -2.57 -15.54
C PHE A 202 21.44 -2.27 -16.54
N LYS A 203 21.98 -3.28 -17.23
CA LYS A 203 22.83 -3.07 -18.40
C LYS A 203 22.07 -2.07 -19.28
N ARG A 204 22.57 -0.83 -19.37
CA ARG A 204 22.11 0.11 -20.40
C ARG A 204 22.31 -0.65 -21.70
N LYS A 205 21.22 -1.00 -22.40
CA LYS A 205 21.32 -1.34 -23.82
C LYS A 205 22.05 -0.16 -24.47
N GLY A 206 23.29 -0.39 -24.94
CA GLY A 206 24.12 0.61 -25.60
C GLY A 206 25.30 1.20 -24.82
N GLY A 207 25.95 0.46 -23.90
CA GLY A 207 27.22 0.89 -23.30
C GLY A 207 28.34 -0.11 -23.60
N LEU A 208 29.33 0.32 -24.39
CA LEU A 208 30.57 -0.41 -24.70
C LEU A 208 31.22 -1.01 -23.43
N PRO A 209 31.91 -2.16 -23.55
CA PRO A 209 32.65 -2.72 -22.43
C PRO A 209 33.68 -1.70 -21.97
N ARG A 210 33.74 -1.53 -20.65
CA ARG A 210 34.79 -0.80 -19.95
C ARG A 210 36.11 -1.47 -20.36
N ARG A 211 36.97 -0.75 -21.10
CA ARG A 211 38.39 -1.11 -21.23
C ARG A 211 38.95 -1.08 -19.81
N GLU A 212 39.29 -2.25 -19.29
CA GLU A 212 40.36 -2.36 -18.30
C GLU A 212 41.67 -2.10 -19.06
N GLY A 213 42.51 -1.23 -18.52
CA GLY A 213 43.80 -0.87 -19.09
C GLY A 213 44.23 0.52 -18.63
N ASP A 214 44.84 0.58 -17.44
CA ASP A 214 46.22 1.05 -17.18
C ASP A 214 46.41 1.36 -15.69
#